data_AF-A0A971TRM3-F1
#
_entry.id   AF-A0A971TRM3-F1
#
_cell.length_a   1.000
_cell.length_b   1.000
_cell.length_c   1.000
_cell.angle_alpha   90.00
_cell.angle_beta   90.00
_cell.angle_gamma   90.00
#
_symmetry.space_group_name_H-M   'P 1'
#
loop_
_entity.id
_entity.type
_entity.pdbx_description
1 polymer ?
#
loop_
_entity_poly.entity_id
_entity_poly.type
_entity_poly.pdbx_seq_one_letter_code
_entity_poly.pdbx_strand_id
1 'polypeptide(L)'
;MRKNPFHNFIRTERHRYKERDNNRLTFSASHASRYYNYVSIILERYAIADNAYREERRRIHNLSESQPNGFPPEELNRSVQLKCELHLEIESFYVFAKTLLDKTAHLVELYFGDAQNCSLNSHHKFLTCSQTYFKIKKLKDTDKIVSLMTQLQCDIVHFRDKKLTHQNNSRVSLGTAFPEKQGAFISAGHFYPKPSDQPYESQPLDSLIDDIDEYLNNLLTWMIGNRERSNLQIKE
;
A
#
# COMPACT_ATOMS: atom_id res chain seq x y z
N MET A 1 -10.22 13.17 4.54
CA MET A 1 -8.98 13.10 3.74
C MET A 1 -7.71 13.37 4.55
N ARG A 2 -6.81 12.38 4.55
CA ARG A 2 -5.43 12.49 5.06
C ARG A 2 -4.63 13.55 4.29
N LYS A 3 -3.64 14.17 4.94
CA LYS A 3 -2.80 15.20 4.30
C LYS A 3 -1.76 14.53 3.40
N ASN A 4 -1.85 14.77 2.09
CA ASN A 4 -0.90 14.23 1.12
C ASN A 4 0.51 14.81 1.35
N PRO A 5 1.51 13.99 1.72
CA PRO A 5 2.83 14.49 2.13
C PRO A 5 3.65 15.06 0.96
N PHE A 6 3.37 14.63 -0.28
CA PHE A 6 4.05 15.13 -1.46
C PHE A 6 3.72 16.58 -1.78
N HIS A 7 2.53 17.08 -1.41
CA HIS A 7 2.17 18.48 -1.66
C HIS A 7 3.11 19.44 -0.94
N ASN A 8 3.42 19.16 0.33
CA ASN A 8 4.34 20.00 1.08
C ASN A 8 5.77 19.87 0.53
N PHE A 9 6.23 18.64 0.25
CA PHE A 9 7.54 18.40 -0.35
C PHE A 9 7.75 19.16 -1.66
N ILE A 10 6.78 19.08 -2.59
CA ILE A 10 6.82 19.83 -3.86
C ILE A 10 6.89 21.32 -3.58
N ARG A 11 6.02 21.84 -2.72
CA ARG A 11 5.93 23.28 -2.41
C ARG A 11 7.24 23.81 -1.84
N THR A 12 7.93 23.06 -0.99
CA THR A 12 9.15 23.53 -0.33
C THR A 12 10.40 23.30 -1.17
N GLU A 13 10.48 22.21 -1.92
CA GLU A 13 11.74 21.78 -2.54
C GLU A 13 11.88 22.27 -4.00
N ARG A 14 10.78 22.36 -4.77
CA ARG A 14 10.84 22.61 -6.22
C ARG A 14 11.52 23.93 -6.62
N HIS A 15 11.38 24.97 -5.80
CA HIS A 15 11.79 26.32 -6.15
C HIS A 15 13.31 26.50 -6.19
N ARG A 16 14.05 25.55 -5.60
CA ARG A 16 15.51 25.54 -5.50
C ARG A 16 16.19 25.17 -6.83
N TYR A 17 15.47 24.54 -7.75
CA TYR A 17 16.05 23.98 -8.97
C TYR A 17 15.74 24.81 -10.22
N LYS A 18 16.63 24.78 -11.21
CA LYS A 18 16.40 25.38 -12.54
C LYS A 18 15.10 24.85 -13.14
N GLU A 19 14.46 25.64 -14.01
CA GLU A 19 13.08 25.41 -14.48
C GLU A 19 12.82 23.97 -14.95
N ARG A 20 13.74 23.41 -15.75
CA ARG A 20 13.65 22.02 -16.23
C ARG A 20 13.56 21.01 -15.08
N ASP A 21 14.47 21.09 -14.10
CA ASP A 21 14.52 20.12 -13.00
C ASP A 21 13.45 20.38 -11.93
N ASN A 22 13.06 21.65 -11.74
CA ASN A 22 11.86 22.03 -10.98
C ASN A 22 10.62 21.33 -11.55
N ASN A 23 10.41 21.40 -12.86
CA ASN A 23 9.29 20.75 -13.52
C ASN A 23 9.38 19.23 -13.40
N ARG A 24 10.55 18.62 -13.64
CA ARG A 24 10.76 17.17 -13.50
C ARG A 24 10.46 16.67 -12.08
N LEU A 25 10.94 17.37 -11.05
CA LEU A 25 10.65 17.04 -9.66
C LEU A 25 9.16 17.13 -9.36
N THR A 26 8.53 18.22 -9.80
CA THR A 26 7.09 18.44 -9.62
C THR A 26 6.28 17.31 -10.25
N PHE A 27 6.52 16.98 -11.54
CA PHE A 27 5.79 15.92 -12.22
C PHE A 27 6.00 14.56 -11.56
N SER A 28 7.25 14.20 -11.23
CA SER A 28 7.56 12.91 -10.59
C SER A 28 6.87 12.76 -9.24
N ALA A 29 6.95 13.79 -8.38
CA ALA A 29 6.28 13.77 -7.09
C ALA A 29 4.75 13.82 -7.24
N SER A 30 4.20 14.51 -8.24
CA SER A 30 2.77 14.49 -8.54
C SER A 30 2.28 13.10 -8.98
N HIS A 31 3.09 12.30 -9.66
CA HIS A 31 2.74 10.91 -9.96
C HIS A 31 2.57 10.09 -8.68
N ALA A 32 3.51 10.15 -7.74
CA ALA A 32 3.39 9.47 -6.46
C ALA A 32 2.19 10.02 -5.65
N SER A 33 2.04 11.35 -5.61
CA SER A 33 0.93 12.05 -4.97
C SER A 33 -0.44 11.58 -5.45
N ARG A 34 -0.61 11.35 -6.76
CA ARG A 34 -1.86 10.83 -7.34
C ARG A 34 -2.21 9.45 -6.78
N TYR A 35 -1.23 8.55 -6.68
CA TYR A 35 -1.47 7.21 -6.13
C TYR A 35 -1.72 7.22 -4.63
N TYR A 36 -1.11 8.15 -3.90
CA TYR A 36 -1.46 8.38 -2.49
C TYR A 36 -2.94 8.80 -2.35
N ASN A 37 -3.42 9.69 -3.22
CA ASN A 37 -4.84 10.07 -3.22
C ASN A 37 -5.75 8.89 -3.57
N TYR A 38 -5.35 8.02 -4.51
CA TYR A 38 -6.12 6.81 -4.83
C TYR A 38 -6.24 5.88 -3.62
N VAL A 39 -5.13 5.61 -2.94
CA VAL A 39 -5.14 4.80 -1.70
C VAL A 39 -6.03 5.44 -0.63
N SER A 40 -5.99 6.76 -0.48
CA SER A 40 -6.86 7.48 0.47
C SER A 40 -8.35 7.37 0.12
N ILE A 41 -8.70 7.49 -1.17
CA ILE A 41 -10.09 7.34 -1.65
C ILE A 41 -10.58 5.90 -1.42
N ILE A 42 -9.74 4.92 -1.67
CA ILE A 42 -10.07 3.51 -1.44
C ILE A 42 -10.29 3.24 0.04
N LEU A 43 -9.49 3.83 0.93
CA LEU A 43 -9.69 3.70 2.38
C LEU A 43 -11.06 4.26 2.81
N GLU A 44 -11.48 5.40 2.26
CA GLU A 44 -12.80 5.99 2.54
C GLU A 44 -13.93 5.07 2.03
N ARG A 45 -13.79 4.47 0.84
CA ARG A 45 -14.74 3.49 0.29
C ARG A 45 -14.77 2.19 1.08
N TYR A 46 -13.60 1.70 1.51
CA TYR A 46 -13.44 0.55 2.36
C TYR A 46 -14.20 0.73 3.68
N ALA A 47 -14.10 1.89 4.33
CA ALA A 47 -14.82 2.13 5.58
C ALA A 47 -16.34 2.01 5.41
N ILE A 48 -16.87 2.46 4.28
CA ILE A 48 -18.30 2.31 3.92
C ILE A 48 -18.64 0.83 3.72
N ALA A 49 -17.83 0.11 2.91
CA ALA A 49 -18.04 -1.30 2.62
C ALA A 49 -17.90 -2.20 3.86
N ASP A 50 -16.95 -1.93 4.74
CA ASP A 50 -16.74 -2.63 6.01
C ASP A 50 -17.95 -2.46 6.92
N ASN A 51 -18.44 -1.22 7.09
CA ASN A 51 -19.62 -0.98 7.91
C ASN A 51 -20.87 -1.70 7.36
N ALA A 52 -21.12 -1.60 6.05
CA ALA A 52 -22.25 -2.27 5.40
C ALA A 52 -22.16 -3.80 5.57
N TYR A 53 -20.98 -4.38 5.39
CA TYR A 53 -20.76 -5.81 5.60
C TYR A 53 -21.00 -6.21 7.07
N ARG A 54 -20.49 -5.44 8.04
CA ARG A 54 -20.68 -5.72 9.47
C ARG A 54 -22.15 -5.65 9.89
N GLU A 55 -22.87 -4.63 9.46
CA GLU A 55 -24.30 -4.49 9.70
C GLU A 55 -25.07 -5.70 9.15
N GLU A 56 -24.74 -6.12 7.92
CA GLU A 56 -25.35 -7.30 7.32
C GLU A 56 -25.04 -8.58 8.11
N ARG A 57 -23.79 -8.77 8.56
CA ARG A 57 -23.41 -9.93 9.36
C ARG A 57 -24.16 -9.99 10.69
N ARG A 58 -24.36 -8.84 11.36
CA ARG A 58 -25.18 -8.76 12.58
C ARG A 58 -26.64 -9.10 12.29
N ARG A 59 -27.19 -8.56 11.20
CA ARG A 59 -28.58 -8.84 10.77
C ARG A 59 -28.79 -10.32 10.50
N ILE A 60 -27.90 -10.95 9.73
CA ILE A 60 -27.96 -12.40 9.42
C ILE A 60 -27.81 -13.23 10.70
N HIS A 61 -26.94 -12.84 11.62
CA HIS A 61 -26.79 -13.55 12.90
C HIS A 61 -28.09 -13.53 13.71
N ASN A 62 -28.72 -12.37 13.87
CA ASN A 62 -30.00 -12.24 14.59
C ASN A 62 -31.15 -12.98 13.88
N LEU A 63 -31.15 -12.98 12.54
CA LEU A 63 -32.12 -13.75 11.76
C LEU A 63 -31.92 -15.26 11.91
N SER A 64 -30.67 -15.72 12.01
CA SER A 64 -30.33 -17.14 12.20
C SER A 64 -30.89 -17.71 13.50
N GLU A 65 -30.94 -16.90 14.56
CA GLU A 65 -31.51 -17.28 15.85
C GLU A 65 -33.05 -17.38 15.82
N SER A 66 -33.69 -16.68 14.87
CA SER A 66 -35.15 -16.60 14.76
C SER A 66 -35.75 -17.44 13.62
N GLN A 67 -34.94 -17.92 12.66
CA GLN A 67 -35.38 -18.70 11.50
C GLN A 67 -34.51 -19.96 11.27
N PRO A 68 -34.81 -21.08 11.94
CA PRO A 68 -33.99 -22.30 11.85
C PRO A 68 -34.06 -23.02 10.49
N ASN A 69 -35.03 -22.69 9.63
CA ASN A 69 -35.25 -23.37 8.34
C ASN A 69 -34.40 -22.81 7.18
N GLY A 70 -33.44 -21.93 7.46
CA GLY A 70 -32.53 -21.35 6.47
C GLY A 70 -32.98 -20.00 5.92
N PHE A 71 -32.10 -19.35 5.17
CA PHE A 71 -32.31 -17.99 4.65
C PHE A 71 -32.91 -17.98 3.25
N PRO A 72 -33.75 -17.00 2.89
CA PRO A 72 -34.15 -16.75 1.52
C PRO A 72 -32.93 -16.54 0.59
N PRO A 73 -32.97 -16.99 -0.68
CA PRO A 73 -31.86 -16.81 -1.62
C PRO A 73 -31.41 -15.34 -1.80
N GLU A 74 -32.34 -14.40 -1.69
CA GLU A 74 -32.05 -12.96 -1.79
C GLU A 74 -31.10 -12.46 -0.70
N GLU A 75 -31.23 -13.00 0.53
CA GLU A 75 -30.39 -12.63 1.66
C GLU A 75 -28.97 -13.17 1.50
N LEU A 76 -28.85 -14.39 0.94
CA LEU A 76 -27.56 -14.96 0.61
C LEU A 76 -26.86 -14.16 -0.49
N ASN A 77 -27.60 -13.75 -1.53
CA ASN A 77 -27.06 -12.94 -2.63
C ASN A 77 -26.55 -11.58 -2.14
N ARG A 78 -27.32 -10.91 -1.26
CA ARG A 78 -26.90 -9.64 -0.65
C ARG A 78 -25.61 -9.80 0.16
N SER A 79 -25.50 -10.84 0.99
CA SER A 79 -24.28 -11.10 1.76
C SER A 79 -23.07 -11.37 0.86
N VAL A 80 -23.26 -12.08 -0.26
CA VAL A 80 -22.19 -12.32 -1.24
C VAL A 80 -21.76 -11.01 -1.89
N GLN A 81 -22.71 -10.18 -2.32
CA GLN A 81 -22.43 -8.88 -2.93
C GLN A 81 -21.61 -7.98 -2.00
N LEU A 82 -22.05 -7.80 -0.75
CA LEU A 82 -21.35 -6.95 0.23
C LEU A 82 -19.94 -7.49 0.55
N LYS A 83 -19.77 -8.81 0.59
CA LYS A 83 -18.44 -9.42 0.73
C LYS A 83 -17.55 -9.08 -0.47
N CYS A 84 -18.07 -9.19 -1.69
CA CYS A 84 -17.34 -8.86 -2.91
C CYS A 84 -16.95 -7.38 -2.97
N GLU A 85 -17.85 -6.47 -2.60
CA GLU A 85 -17.57 -5.03 -2.52
C GLU A 85 -16.45 -4.74 -1.51
N LEU A 86 -16.51 -5.33 -0.32
CA LEU A 86 -15.46 -5.20 0.69
C LEU A 86 -14.11 -5.74 0.20
N HIS A 87 -14.09 -6.95 -0.38
CA HIS A 87 -12.86 -7.57 -0.90
C HIS A 87 -12.29 -6.74 -2.06
N LEU A 88 -13.13 -6.19 -2.94
CA LEU A 88 -12.69 -5.31 -4.01
C LEU A 88 -11.93 -4.10 -3.48
N GLU A 89 -12.39 -3.45 -2.41
CA GLU A 89 -11.68 -2.31 -1.83
C GLU A 89 -10.35 -2.73 -1.19
N ILE A 90 -10.33 -3.86 -0.47
CA ILE A 90 -9.08 -4.40 0.14
C ILE A 90 -8.06 -4.72 -0.95
N GLU A 91 -8.44 -5.45 -1.98
CA GLU A 91 -7.51 -5.81 -3.06
C GLU A 91 -7.07 -4.59 -3.88
N SER A 92 -7.98 -3.64 -4.12
CA SER A 92 -7.66 -2.37 -4.78
C SER A 92 -6.63 -1.58 -3.98
N PHE A 93 -6.76 -1.53 -2.65
CA PHE A 93 -5.79 -0.87 -1.78
C PHE A 93 -4.39 -1.44 -2.01
N TYR A 94 -4.23 -2.76 -1.98
CA TYR A 94 -2.94 -3.42 -2.20
C TYR A 94 -2.32 -3.11 -3.57
N VAL A 95 -3.13 -3.11 -4.63
CA VAL A 95 -2.68 -2.80 -6.00
C VAL A 95 -2.17 -1.36 -6.10
N PHE A 96 -2.95 -0.41 -5.60
CA PHE A 96 -2.59 1.01 -5.69
C PHE A 96 -1.50 1.41 -4.70
N ALA A 97 -1.45 0.79 -3.52
CA ALA A 97 -0.38 0.98 -2.55
C ALA A 97 0.96 0.49 -3.10
N LYS A 98 1.01 -0.71 -3.72
CA LYS A 98 2.23 -1.15 -4.41
C LYS A 98 2.67 -0.16 -5.47
N THR A 99 1.72 0.32 -6.28
CA THR A 99 2.02 1.28 -7.37
C THR A 99 2.56 2.60 -6.81
N LEU A 100 2.01 3.09 -5.69
CA LEU A 100 2.52 4.23 -4.95
C LEU A 100 3.98 4.03 -4.53
N LEU A 101 4.32 2.87 -3.97
CA LEU A 101 5.70 2.56 -3.58
C LEU A 101 6.66 2.56 -4.78
N ASP A 102 6.26 2.03 -5.94
CA ASP A 102 7.13 2.12 -7.13
C ASP A 102 7.33 3.56 -7.61
N LYS A 103 6.25 4.37 -7.63
CA LYS A 103 6.36 5.78 -8.04
C LYS A 103 7.23 6.57 -7.07
N THR A 104 7.22 6.18 -5.80
CA THR A 104 8.10 6.74 -4.77
C THR A 104 9.55 6.33 -5.00
N ALA A 105 9.83 5.08 -5.37
CA ALA A 105 11.18 4.65 -5.77
C ALA A 105 11.70 5.41 -7.00
N HIS A 106 10.86 5.61 -8.02
CA HIS A 106 11.20 6.45 -9.18
C HIS A 106 11.50 7.89 -8.80
N LEU A 107 10.75 8.46 -7.84
CA LEU A 107 11.01 9.80 -7.34
C LEU A 107 12.40 9.90 -6.69
N VAL A 108 12.79 8.91 -5.89
CA VAL A 108 14.13 8.84 -5.28
C VAL A 108 15.22 8.77 -6.35
N GLU A 109 15.06 7.91 -7.36
CA GLU A 109 16.01 7.78 -8.46
C GLU A 109 16.13 9.07 -9.27
N LEU A 110 15.01 9.75 -9.55
CA LEU A 110 15.03 11.04 -10.22
C LEU A 110 15.77 12.10 -9.39
N TYR A 111 15.56 12.11 -8.08
CA TYR A 111 16.10 13.13 -7.18
C TYR A 111 17.61 12.98 -6.94
N PHE A 112 18.10 11.75 -6.74
CA PHE A 112 19.52 11.47 -6.49
C PHE A 112 20.28 10.96 -7.73
N GLY A 113 19.58 10.77 -8.84
CA GLY A 113 20.13 10.20 -10.08
C GLY A 113 20.26 8.68 -10.04
N ASP A 114 20.62 8.11 -11.17
CA ASP A 114 20.85 6.68 -11.37
C ASP A 114 22.17 6.22 -10.74
N ALA A 115 22.25 4.94 -10.36
CA ALA A 115 23.51 4.31 -9.96
C ALA A 115 23.79 3.12 -10.87
N GLN A 116 25.06 2.93 -11.23
CA GLN A 116 25.45 1.86 -12.15
C GLN A 116 24.98 0.49 -11.64
N ASN A 117 24.32 -0.28 -12.51
CA ASN A 117 23.74 -1.60 -12.22
C ASN A 117 22.70 -1.62 -11.08
N CYS A 118 22.14 -0.46 -10.73
CA CYS A 118 21.17 -0.31 -9.65
C CYS A 118 20.06 0.64 -10.11
N SER A 119 18.98 0.06 -10.64
CA SER A 119 17.77 0.80 -11.02
C SER A 119 16.74 0.74 -9.90
N LEU A 120 16.08 1.86 -9.60
CA LEU A 120 15.00 1.94 -8.62
C LEU A 120 13.62 1.93 -9.30
N ASN A 121 13.47 1.18 -10.39
CA ASN A 121 12.23 1.14 -11.19
C ASN A 121 11.01 0.50 -10.49
N SER A 122 11.17 0.05 -9.25
CA SER A 122 10.14 -0.52 -8.41
C SER A 122 10.59 -0.50 -6.95
N HIS A 123 9.65 -0.58 -6.02
CA HIS A 123 9.97 -0.68 -4.59
C HIS A 123 10.87 -1.88 -4.28
N HIS A 124 10.58 -3.03 -4.90
CA HIS A 124 11.36 -4.24 -4.73
C HIS A 124 12.82 -4.06 -5.18
N LYS A 125 13.06 -3.42 -6.34
CA LYS A 125 14.41 -3.14 -6.81
C LYS A 125 15.11 -2.11 -5.94
N PHE A 126 14.37 -1.10 -5.49
CA PHE A 126 14.91 -0.12 -4.55
C PHE A 126 15.41 -0.78 -3.27
N LEU A 127 14.61 -1.65 -2.64
CA LEU A 127 15.03 -2.37 -1.44
C LEU A 127 16.25 -3.26 -1.71
N THR A 128 16.18 -4.08 -2.76
CA THR A 128 17.24 -5.04 -3.11
C THR A 128 18.59 -4.37 -3.33
N CYS A 129 18.59 -3.18 -3.94
CA CYS A 129 19.82 -2.48 -4.28
C CYS A 129 20.16 -1.32 -3.32
N SER A 130 19.36 -1.11 -2.27
CA SER A 130 19.42 0.05 -1.36
C SER A 130 20.82 0.29 -0.80
N GLN A 131 21.47 -0.74 -0.24
CA GLN A 131 22.80 -0.62 0.35
C GLN A 131 23.85 -0.11 -0.66
N THR A 132 23.88 -0.71 -1.85
CA THR A 132 24.80 -0.31 -2.92
C THR A 132 24.47 1.10 -3.43
N TYR A 133 23.18 1.40 -3.65
CA TYR A 133 22.71 2.70 -4.10
C TYR A 133 23.13 3.81 -3.14
N PHE A 134 22.85 3.64 -1.85
CA PHE A 134 23.16 4.61 -0.80
C PHE A 134 24.65 4.85 -0.66
N LYS A 135 25.48 3.79 -0.76
CA LYS A 135 26.93 3.92 -0.75
C LYS A 135 27.46 4.71 -1.95
N ILE A 136 26.99 4.41 -3.17
CA ILE A 136 27.41 5.11 -4.40
C ILE A 136 27.03 6.58 -4.35
N LYS A 137 25.79 6.87 -3.93
CA LYS A 137 25.26 8.24 -3.80
C LYS A 137 25.69 8.94 -2.51
N LYS A 138 26.48 8.27 -1.67
CA LYS A 138 26.97 8.75 -0.37
C LYS A 138 25.85 9.27 0.56
N LEU A 139 24.64 8.71 0.45
CA LEU A 139 23.47 9.11 1.23
C LEU A 139 23.64 8.69 2.70
N LYS A 140 23.17 9.52 3.61
CA LYS A 140 23.29 9.32 5.06
C LYS A 140 21.94 8.93 5.68
N ASP A 141 21.98 8.43 6.90
CA ASP A 141 20.81 8.15 7.75
C ASP A 141 19.78 7.21 7.11
N THR A 142 20.28 6.09 6.58
CA THR A 142 19.49 5.19 5.71
C THR A 142 18.80 4.05 6.44
N ASP A 143 19.23 3.72 7.66
CA ASP A 143 18.78 2.50 8.37
C ASP A 143 17.27 2.51 8.61
N LYS A 144 16.72 3.65 9.03
CA LYS A 144 15.27 3.79 9.23
C LYS A 144 14.49 3.60 7.93
N ILE A 145 15.00 4.14 6.82
CA ILE A 145 14.35 4.00 5.50
C ILE A 145 14.38 2.54 5.04
N VAL A 146 15.51 1.84 5.19
CA VAL A 146 15.61 0.41 4.85
C VAL A 146 14.65 -0.43 5.68
N SER A 147 14.54 -0.15 6.98
CA SER A 147 13.61 -0.83 7.89
C SER A 147 12.17 -0.68 7.42
N LEU A 148 11.71 0.56 7.18
CA LEU A 148 10.36 0.84 6.71
C LEU A 148 10.08 0.25 5.31
N MET A 149 11.06 0.32 4.41
CA MET A 149 10.93 -0.31 3.09
C MET A 149 10.78 -1.83 3.18
N THR A 150 11.50 -2.47 4.11
CA THR A 150 11.44 -3.91 4.34
C THR A 150 10.08 -4.32 4.89
N GLN A 151 9.54 -3.57 5.85
CA GLN A 151 8.19 -3.77 6.37
C GLN A 151 7.15 -3.71 5.25
N LEU A 152 7.11 -2.61 4.48
CA LEU A 152 6.16 -2.45 3.38
C LEU A 152 6.36 -3.47 2.24
N GLN A 153 7.58 -3.95 2.04
CA GLN A 153 7.84 -5.05 1.09
C GLN A 153 7.13 -6.34 1.55
N CYS A 154 7.17 -6.66 2.84
CA CYS A 154 6.47 -7.82 3.39
C CYS A 154 4.96 -7.62 3.38
N ASP A 155 4.49 -6.50 3.91
CA ASP A 155 3.08 -6.31 4.19
C ASP A 155 2.27 -6.03 2.94
N ILE A 156 2.82 -5.26 1.99
CA ILE A 156 2.11 -4.84 0.77
C ILE A 156 2.55 -5.63 -0.45
N VAL A 157 3.85 -5.59 -0.78
CA VAL A 157 4.34 -6.11 -2.06
C VAL A 157 4.20 -7.64 -2.11
N HIS A 158 4.68 -8.34 -1.08
CA HIS A 158 4.57 -9.80 -1.05
C HIS A 158 3.12 -10.26 -0.96
N PHE A 159 2.27 -9.59 -0.18
CA PHE A 159 0.85 -9.95 -0.12
C PHE A 159 0.18 -9.78 -1.49
N ARG A 160 0.30 -8.59 -2.11
CA ARG A 160 -0.27 -8.32 -3.44
C ARG A 160 0.22 -9.32 -4.49
N ASP A 161 1.52 -9.57 -4.56
CA ASP A 161 2.08 -10.40 -5.62
C ASP A 161 1.79 -11.88 -5.39
N LYS A 162 2.05 -12.39 -4.17
CA LYS A 162 1.97 -13.84 -3.90
C LYS A 162 0.55 -14.30 -3.56
N LYS A 163 -0.25 -13.45 -2.93
CA LYS A 163 -1.56 -13.84 -2.36
C LYS A 163 -2.75 -13.38 -3.18
N LEU A 164 -2.62 -12.28 -3.94
CA LEU A 164 -3.66 -11.80 -4.84
C LEU A 164 -3.35 -12.13 -6.30
N THR A 165 -2.19 -11.73 -6.81
CA THR A 165 -1.90 -11.77 -8.26
C THR A 165 -1.50 -13.16 -8.75
N HIS A 166 -0.62 -13.85 -8.02
CA HIS A 166 -0.06 -15.14 -8.44
C HIS A 166 -0.65 -16.33 -7.67
N GLN A 167 -1.80 -16.14 -7.01
CA GLN A 167 -2.45 -17.24 -6.31
C GLN A 167 -3.12 -18.18 -7.32
N ASN A 168 -2.48 -19.34 -7.54
CA ASN A 168 -2.96 -20.36 -8.48
C ASN A 168 -3.44 -21.65 -7.78
N ASN A 169 -3.39 -21.71 -6.44
CA ASN A 169 -3.82 -22.90 -5.70
C ASN A 169 -5.35 -22.94 -5.60
N SER A 170 -5.99 -23.85 -6.33
CA SER A 170 -7.44 -24.04 -6.37
C SER A 170 -8.07 -24.47 -5.04
N ARG A 171 -7.27 -24.92 -4.06
CA ARG A 171 -7.76 -25.27 -2.72
C ARG A 171 -7.92 -24.06 -1.81
N VAL A 172 -7.45 -22.89 -2.22
CA VAL A 172 -7.51 -21.70 -1.37
C VAL A 172 -8.94 -21.15 -1.34
N SER A 173 -9.43 -20.92 -0.13
CA SER A 173 -10.73 -20.31 0.14
C SER A 173 -10.53 -18.99 0.84
N LEU A 174 -11.10 -17.92 0.29
CA LEU A 174 -11.05 -16.58 0.88
C LEU A 174 -12.26 -16.37 1.79
N GLY A 175 -11.98 -16.16 3.06
CA GLY A 175 -12.89 -15.67 4.09
C GLY A 175 -12.75 -14.17 4.33
N THR A 176 -13.59 -13.68 5.23
CA THR A 176 -13.50 -12.33 5.77
C THR A 176 -13.47 -12.45 7.28
N ALA A 177 -12.42 -11.95 7.91
CA ALA A 177 -12.35 -11.78 9.35
C ALA A 177 -12.70 -10.33 9.70
N PHE A 178 -13.47 -10.12 10.77
CA PHE A 178 -13.98 -8.80 11.17
C PHE A 178 -14.05 -8.70 12.70
N PRO A 179 -12.91 -8.68 13.40
CA PRO A 179 -12.88 -8.56 14.87
C PRO A 179 -13.56 -7.26 15.33
N GLU A 180 -14.00 -7.20 16.59
CA GLU A 180 -14.75 -6.04 17.11
C GLU A 180 -13.99 -4.71 17.05
N LYS A 181 -12.66 -4.76 17.22
CA LYS A 181 -11.81 -3.56 17.39
C LYS A 181 -10.91 -3.22 16.20
N GLN A 182 -11.03 -3.95 15.09
CA GLN A 182 -10.21 -3.70 13.89
C GLN A 182 -11.09 -3.82 12.65
N GLY A 183 -10.74 -3.10 11.58
CA GLY A 183 -11.43 -3.19 10.29
C GLY A 183 -11.39 -4.62 9.72
N ALA A 184 -12.35 -4.96 8.86
CA ALA A 184 -12.38 -6.28 8.25
C ALA A 184 -11.19 -6.50 7.31
N PHE A 185 -10.70 -7.74 7.27
CA PHE A 185 -9.56 -8.14 6.47
C PHE A 185 -9.82 -9.50 5.81
N ILE A 186 -9.05 -9.79 4.74
CA ILE A 186 -9.12 -11.07 4.04
C ILE A 186 -8.40 -12.10 4.88
N SER A 187 -9.06 -13.22 5.15
CA SER A 187 -8.43 -14.42 5.70
C SER A 187 -8.49 -15.52 4.67
N ALA A 188 -7.46 -16.35 4.57
CA ALA A 188 -7.39 -17.41 3.59
C ALA A 188 -7.04 -18.74 4.24
N GLY A 189 -7.90 -19.73 3.99
CA GLY A 189 -7.72 -21.12 4.39
C GLY A 189 -7.54 -22.03 3.17
N HIS A 190 -7.34 -23.32 3.44
CA HIS A 190 -7.24 -24.34 2.40
C HIS A 190 -8.30 -25.41 2.60
N PHE A 191 -9.01 -25.76 1.54
CA PHE A 191 -9.80 -26.99 1.49
C PHE A 191 -8.87 -28.20 1.50
N TYR A 192 -9.15 -29.17 2.38
CA TYR A 192 -8.33 -30.36 2.60
C TYR A 192 -6.84 -30.00 2.81
N PRO A 193 -6.50 -29.31 3.92
CA PRO A 193 -5.18 -28.75 4.13
C PRO A 193 -4.11 -29.85 4.22
N LYS A 194 -2.98 -29.62 3.56
CA LYS A 194 -1.74 -30.40 3.70
C LYS A 194 -0.86 -29.78 4.78
N PRO A 195 0.07 -30.54 5.39
CA PRO A 195 1.00 -29.99 6.38
C PRO A 195 1.84 -28.80 5.87
N SER A 196 2.08 -28.73 4.55
CA SER A 196 2.80 -27.62 3.90
C SER A 196 1.96 -26.37 3.69
N ASP A 197 0.63 -26.48 3.76
CA ASP A 197 -0.25 -25.34 3.51
C ASP A 197 -0.25 -24.42 4.72
N GLN A 198 0.00 -23.14 4.47
CA GLN A 198 -0.01 -22.11 5.51
C GLN A 198 -1.19 -21.17 5.26
N PRO A 199 -2.09 -20.98 6.24
CA PRO A 199 -3.10 -19.93 6.14
C PRO A 199 -2.41 -18.56 6.07
N TYR A 200 -3.15 -17.57 5.57
CA TYR A 200 -2.64 -16.20 5.53
C TYR A 200 -3.77 -15.21 5.71
N GLU A 201 -3.41 -14.02 6.18
CA GLU A 201 -4.34 -12.93 6.46
C GLU A 201 -3.77 -11.65 5.85
N SER A 202 -4.64 -10.80 5.33
CA SER A 202 -4.26 -9.42 5.03
C SER A 202 -4.18 -8.62 6.33
N GLN A 203 -3.37 -7.57 6.34
CA GLN A 203 -3.38 -6.63 7.45
C GLN A 203 -4.63 -5.74 7.39
N PRO A 204 -5.13 -5.23 8.53
CA PRO A 204 -6.15 -4.18 8.54
C PRO A 204 -5.67 -2.95 7.76
N LEU A 205 -6.51 -2.40 6.89
CA LEU A 205 -6.10 -1.30 5.99
C LEU A 205 -5.72 -0.02 6.76
N ASP A 206 -6.35 0.24 7.90
CA ASP A 206 -6.04 1.40 8.75
C ASP A 206 -4.59 1.36 9.26
N SER A 207 -4.10 0.17 9.65
CA SER A 207 -2.70 -0.01 10.05
C SER A 207 -1.76 0.18 8.86
N LEU A 208 -2.10 -0.38 7.70
CA LEU A 208 -1.25 -0.29 6.51
C LEU A 208 -1.09 1.14 6.01
N ILE A 209 -2.16 1.94 6.05
CA ILE A 209 -2.05 3.34 5.63
C ILE A 209 -1.20 4.16 6.61
N ASP A 210 -1.22 3.83 7.90
CA ASP A 210 -0.36 4.46 8.90
C ASP A 210 1.11 4.11 8.64
N ASP A 211 1.42 2.85 8.30
CA ASP A 211 2.77 2.42 7.91
C ASP A 211 3.24 3.12 6.62
N ILE A 212 2.35 3.28 5.63
CA ILE A 212 2.63 4.05 4.41
C ILE A 212 2.91 5.52 4.74
N ASP A 213 2.10 6.14 5.61
CA ASP A 213 2.29 7.53 6.02
C ASP A 213 3.62 7.70 6.77
N GLU A 214 3.97 6.79 7.68
CA GLU A 214 5.26 6.82 8.35
C GLU A 214 6.40 6.73 7.32
N TYR A 215 6.35 5.74 6.42
CA TYR A 215 7.36 5.58 5.39
C TYR A 215 7.54 6.83 4.52
N LEU A 216 6.44 7.38 3.98
CA LEU A 216 6.50 8.54 3.10
C LEU A 216 7.01 9.78 3.82
N ASN A 217 6.57 10.04 5.05
CA ASN A 217 7.04 11.18 5.83
C ASN A 217 8.53 11.07 6.15
N ASN A 218 9.00 9.89 6.57
CA ASN A 218 10.42 9.66 6.83
C ASN A 218 11.25 9.74 5.56
N LEU A 219 10.76 9.16 4.45
CA LEU A 219 11.47 9.19 3.17
C LEU A 219 11.62 10.61 2.65
N LEU A 220 10.54 11.40 2.60
CA LEU A 220 10.61 12.77 2.11
C LEU A 220 11.49 13.66 3.01
N THR A 221 11.42 13.46 4.32
CA THR A 221 12.32 14.14 5.28
C THR A 221 13.78 13.74 5.04
N TRP A 222 14.04 12.45 4.84
CA TRP A 222 15.36 11.93 4.52
C TRP A 222 15.90 12.46 3.18
N MET A 223 15.02 12.60 2.17
CA MET A 223 15.37 13.22 0.89
C MET A 223 15.81 14.67 1.06
N ILE A 224 15.08 15.44 1.87
CA ILE A 224 15.44 16.83 2.22
C ILE A 224 16.77 16.86 2.99
N GLY A 225 16.95 15.98 3.99
CA GLY A 225 18.20 15.88 4.75
C GLY A 225 19.43 15.56 3.90
N ASN A 226 19.23 14.90 2.76
CA ASN A 226 20.27 14.56 1.79
C ASN A 226 20.29 15.47 0.55
N ARG A 227 19.57 16.60 0.54
CA ARG A 227 19.40 17.46 -0.65
C ARG A 227 20.68 17.94 -1.32
N GLU A 228 21.77 18.11 -0.57
CA GLU A 228 23.09 18.50 -1.13
C GLU A 228 23.70 17.41 -2.03
N ARG A 229 23.13 16.20 -2.01
CA ARG A 229 23.49 15.07 -2.87
C ARG A 229 22.51 14.88 -4.03
N SER A 230 21.54 15.79 -4.19
CA SER A 230 20.60 15.73 -5.30
C SER A 230 21.33 15.85 -6.64
N ASN A 231 20.80 15.18 -7.65
CA ASN A 231 21.30 15.22 -9.03
C ASN A 231 20.64 16.34 -9.87
N LEU A 232 19.85 17.20 -9.22
CA LEU A 232 19.07 18.26 -9.85
C LEU A 232 19.87 19.56 -9.87
N GLN A 233 19.76 20.32 -10.96
CA GLN A 233 20.48 21.58 -11.12
C GLN A 233 19.86 22.68 -10.25
N ILE A 234 20.65 23.22 -9.32
CA ILE A 234 20.24 24.30 -8.41
C ILE A 234 20.20 25.64 -9.18
N LYS A 235 19.28 26.54 -8.80
CA LYS A 235 19.31 27.94 -9.26
C LYS A 235 20.48 28.66 -8.62
N GLU A 236 21.27 29.35 -9.43
CA GLU A 236 22.31 30.27 -8.95
C GLU A 236 21.70 31.43 -8.17
#